data_AF-A0A1C5KVZ2-F1
#
_entry.id   AF-A0A1C5KVZ2-F1
#
_cell.length_a   1.000
_cell.length_b   1.000
_cell.length_c   1.000
_cell.angle_alpha   90.00
_cell.angle_beta   90.00
_cell.angle_gamma   90.00
#
_symmetry.space_group_name_H-M   'P 1'
#
loop_
_entity.id
_entity.type
_entity.pdbx_description
1 polymer ?
#
loop_
_entity_poly.entity_id
_entity_poly.type
_entity_poly.pdbx_seq_one_letter_code
_entity_poly.pdbx_strand_id
1 'polypeptide(L)'
;MEKKYVIIFKCRGCGRDVIKNDVDLSAVEEWSLSEMFKDGYEYAEVSGGSRLSGQNKFLLHRCDPEKLCICDFIGWKEIEAKND
;
A
#
# COMPACT_ATOMS: atom_id res chain seq x y z
N MET A 1 -13.43 -14.62 6.80
CA MET A 1 -13.49 -13.16 6.55
C MET A 1 -12.68 -12.87 5.31
N GLU A 2 -13.21 -12.07 4.40
CA GLU A 2 -12.49 -11.69 3.19
C GLU A 2 -11.32 -10.78 3.59
N LYS A 3 -10.09 -11.18 3.22
CA LYS A 3 -8.89 -10.40 3.48
C LYS A 3 -8.74 -9.39 2.35
N LYS A 4 -8.45 -8.14 2.70
CA LYS A 4 -8.18 -7.09 1.71
C LYS A 4 -6.80 -6.50 1.96
N TYR A 5 -6.08 -6.15 0.91
CA TYR A 5 -4.77 -5.52 1.02
C TYR A 5 -4.85 -4.05 0.64
N VAL A 6 -4.11 -3.23 1.38
CA VAL A 6 -3.97 -1.80 1.11
C VAL A 6 -2.51 -1.48 0.86
N ILE A 7 -2.28 -0.51 -0.03
CA ILE A 7 -0.94 0.00 -0.30
C ILE A 7 -0.70 1.24 0.57
N ILE A 8 0.52 1.36 1.09
CA ILE A 8 0.91 2.42 2.01
C ILE A 8 2.03 3.24 1.38
N PHE A 9 1.84 4.55 1.42
CA PHE A 9 2.84 5.52 1.02
C PHE A 9 3.20 6.44 2.18
N LYS A 10 4.45 6.90 2.25
CA LYS A 10 4.89 7.90 3.23
C LYS A 10 5.12 9.25 2.57
N CYS A 11 4.41 10.28 3.02
CA CYS A 11 4.56 11.63 2.49
C CYS A 11 5.89 12.25 2.92
N ARG A 12 6.72 12.68 1.96
CA ARG A 12 7.98 13.39 2.26
C ARG A 12 7.76 14.76 2.88
N GLY A 13 6.61 15.39 2.62
CA GLY A 13 6.31 16.74 3.10
C GLY A 13 5.84 16.78 4.56
N CYS A 14 4.88 15.93 4.93
CA CYS A 14 4.29 15.93 6.28
C CYS A 14 4.61 14.69 7.12
N GLY A 15 5.30 13.70 6.56
CA GLY A 15 5.67 12.46 7.24
C GLY A 15 4.52 11.47 7.48
N ARG A 16 3.28 11.83 7.13
CA ARG A 16 2.11 10.97 7.32
C ARG A 16 2.05 9.83 6.33
N ASP A 17 1.51 8.71 6.78
CA ASP A 17 1.15 7.59 5.93
C ASP A 17 -0.14 7.91 5.16
N VAL A 18 -0.14 7.59 3.88
CA VAL A 18 -1.27 7.70 2.96
C VAL A 18 -1.62 6.29 2.53
N ILE A 19 -2.80 5.84 2.94
CA ILE A 19 -3.30 4.48 2.69
C ILE A 19 -4.28 4.54 1.51
N LYS A 20 -4.11 3.62 0.55
CA LYS A 20 -5.00 3.49 -0.60
C LYS A 20 -5.63 2.09 -0.61
N ASN A 21 -6.95 2.08 -0.74
CA ASN A 21 -7.79 0.87 -0.67
C ASN A 21 -8.32 0.45 -2.05
N ASP A 22 -8.16 1.33 -3.05
CA ASP A 22 -8.55 1.20 -4.45
C ASP A 22 -7.41 0.58 -5.27
N VAL A 23 -6.95 -0.57 -4.82
CA VAL A 23 -5.88 -1.32 -5.47
C VAL A 23 -6.51 -2.46 -6.28
N ASP A 24 -6.26 -2.46 -7.59
CA ASP A 24 -6.65 -3.57 -8.47
C ASP A 24 -5.50 -4.58 -8.52
N LEU A 25 -5.60 -5.66 -7.75
CA LEU A 25 -4.59 -6.70 -7.68
C LEU A 25 -4.92 -7.81 -8.68
N SER A 26 -3.94 -8.21 -9.48
CA SER A 26 -4.06 -9.47 -10.22
C SER A 26 -4.04 -10.66 -9.24
N ALA A 27 -4.59 -11.80 -9.64
CA ALA A 27 -4.63 -13.01 -8.81
C ALA A 27 -3.23 -13.45 -8.30
N VAL A 28 -2.17 -13.20 -9.08
CA VAL A 28 -0.79 -13.52 -8.68
C VAL A 28 -0.29 -12.57 -7.60
N GLU A 29 -0.63 -11.28 -7.69
CA GLU A 29 -0.26 -10.28 -6.69
C GLU A 29 -1.00 -10.53 -5.37
N GLU A 30 -2.29 -10.82 -5.45
CA GLU A 30 -3.12 -11.17 -4.29
C GLU A 30 -2.60 -12.43 -3.60
N TRP A 31 -2.27 -13.48 -4.36
CA TRP A 31 -1.65 -14.69 -3.81
C TRP A 31 -0.31 -14.39 -3.14
N SER A 32 0.54 -13.58 -3.77
CA SER A 32 1.86 -13.22 -3.21
C SER A 32 1.72 -12.50 -1.87
N LEU A 33 0.79 -11.53 -1.78
CA LEU A 33 0.49 -10.84 -0.52
C LEU A 33 -0.04 -11.81 0.53
N SER A 34 -0.94 -12.73 0.15
CA SER A 34 -1.49 -13.72 1.08
C SER A 34 -0.42 -14.61 1.73
N GLU A 35 0.62 -14.97 0.98
CA GLU A 35 1.73 -15.75 1.51
C GLU A 35 2.67 -14.88 2.37
N MET A 36 2.87 -13.60 2.03
CA MET A 36 3.68 -12.67 2.84
C MET A 36 3.03 -12.38 4.21
N PHE A 37 1.70 -12.30 4.27
CA PHE A 37 0.95 -12.01 5.49
C PHE A 37 0.52 -13.25 6.29
N LYS A 38 0.85 -14.46 5.81
CA LYS A 38 0.46 -15.73 6.40
C LYS A 38 0.90 -15.91 7.84
N ASP A 39 2.06 -15.36 8.19
CA ASP A 39 2.65 -15.45 9.53
C ASP A 39 2.18 -14.33 10.48
N GLY A 40 1.21 -13.50 10.06
CA GLY A 40 0.61 -12.46 10.90
C GLY A 40 1.44 -11.17 11.02
N TYR A 41 2.33 -10.90 10.08
CA TYR A 41 3.04 -9.62 10.01
C TYR A 41 2.06 -8.47 9.80
N GLU A 42 2.27 -7.34 10.50
CA GLU A 42 1.41 -6.17 10.31
C GLU A 42 1.70 -5.45 8.97
N TYR A 43 2.95 -5.50 8.52
CA TYR A 43 3.43 -4.85 7.31
C TYR A 43 4.36 -5.78 6.54
N ALA A 44 4.25 -5.72 5.21
CA ALA A 44 5.14 -6.44 4.31
C ALA A 44 5.85 -5.44 3.40
N GLU A 45 7.17 -5.33 3.58
CA GLU A 45 8.03 -4.52 2.72
C GLU A 45 8.27 -5.24 1.40
N VAL A 46 8.25 -4.48 0.31
CA VAL A 46 8.48 -5.00 -1.04
C VAL A 46 9.55 -4.15 -1.71
N SER A 47 10.64 -4.79 -2.15
CA SER A 47 11.73 -4.10 -2.84
C SER A 47 11.32 -3.60 -4.23
N GLY A 48 11.85 -2.43 -4.63
CA GLY A 48 11.65 -1.85 -5.95
C GLY A 48 12.10 -2.80 -7.06
N GLY A 49 11.17 -3.17 -7.94
CA GLY A 49 11.36 -4.18 -8.99
C GLY A 49 10.39 -5.36 -8.88
N SER A 50 9.73 -5.53 -7.73
CA SER A 50 8.59 -6.43 -7.60
C SER A 50 7.40 -5.94 -8.43
N ARG A 51 6.62 -6.87 -9.00
CA ARG A 51 5.32 -6.54 -9.62
C ARG A 51 4.40 -5.78 -8.65
N LEU A 52 4.45 -6.13 -7.37
CA LEU A 52 3.74 -5.46 -6.28
C LEU A 52 4.21 -4.01 -6.03
N SER A 53 5.38 -3.61 -6.54
CA SER A 53 5.86 -2.21 -6.51
C SER A 53 5.55 -1.43 -7.79
N GLY A 54 4.95 -2.10 -8.80
CA GLY A 54 4.69 -1.55 -10.12
C GLY A 54 3.46 -0.66 -10.22
N GLN A 55 2.54 -0.73 -9.24
CA GLN A 55 1.24 -0.04 -9.25
C GLN A 55 1.29 1.45 -8.84
N ASN A 56 2.29 2.20 -9.34
CA ASN A 56 2.68 3.58 -8.96
C ASN A 56 3.75 3.62 -7.86
N LYS A 57 5.01 3.83 -8.28
CA LYS A 57 6.16 3.97 -7.38
C LYS A 57 6.07 5.20 -6.46
N PHE A 58 5.22 6.15 -6.80
CA PHE A 58 4.98 7.36 -6.03
C PHE A 58 3.54 7.84 -6.19
N LEU A 59 3.02 8.47 -5.14
CA LEU A 59 1.72 9.14 -5.10
C LEU A 59 1.96 10.64 -4.90
N LEU A 60 1.09 11.49 -5.46
CA LEU A 60 1.05 12.91 -5.10
C LEU A 60 0.01 13.13 -3.99
N HIS A 61 0.44 13.74 -2.89
CA HIS A 61 -0.41 14.08 -1.75
C HIS A 61 -0.35 15.57 -1.48
N ARG A 62 -1.51 16.21 -1.40
CA ARG A 62 -1.65 17.61 -1.00
C ARG A 62 -1.85 17.71 0.51
N CYS A 63 -0.76 17.61 1.27
CA CYS A 63 -0.78 17.87 2.71
C CYS A 63 -0.63 19.36 3.08
N ASP A 64 -0.10 20.15 2.15
CA ASP A 64 -0.01 21.60 2.20
C ASP A 64 -0.95 22.16 1.12
N PRO A 65 -1.89 23.06 1.44
CA PRO A 65 -2.79 23.64 0.44
C PRO A 65 -2.05 24.25 -0.76
N GLU A 66 -0.85 24.79 -0.54
CA GLU A 66 -0.06 25.49 -1.55
C GLU A 66 0.83 24.55 -2.39
N LYS A 67 1.05 23.29 -1.95
CA LYS A 67 2.06 22.40 -2.56
C LYS A 67 1.60 20.95 -2.69
N LEU A 68 2.02 20.30 -3.77
CA LEU A 68 1.93 18.85 -3.92
C LEU A 68 3.22 18.21 -3.42
N CYS A 69 3.09 17.24 -2.52
CA CYS A 69 4.20 16.47 -1.98
C CYS A 69 4.24 15.08 -2.61
N ILE A 70 5.45 14.58 -2.81
CA ILE A 70 5.69 13.19 -3.22
C ILE A 70 5.52 12.29 -2.00
N CYS A 71 4.79 11.19 -2.16
CA CYS A 71 4.78 10.08 -1.22
C CYS A 71 5.48 8.87 -1.83
N ASP A 72 6.41 8.30 -1.08
CA ASP A 72 7.11 7.08 -1.47
C ASP A 72 6.29 5.86 -1.07
N PHE A 73 6.23 4.86 -1.95
CA PHE A 73 5.71 3.56 -1.56
C PHE A 73 6.60 2.95 -0.46
N ILE A 74 5.99 2.50 0.63
CA ILE A 74 6.72 1.89 1.76
C ILE A 74 6.29 0.46 2.08
N GLY A 75 5.17 -0.02 1.53
CA GLY A 75 4.75 -1.40 1.73
C GLY A 75 3.26 -1.65 1.60
N TRP A 76 2.87 -2.86 1.96
CA TRP A 76 1.48 -3.31 2.00
C TRP A 76 1.02 -3.54 3.43
N LYS A 77 -0.30 -3.56 3.64
CA LYS A 77 -0.94 -3.98 4.89
C LYS A 77 -2.17 -4.83 4.61
N GLU A 78 -2.32 -5.92 5.35
CA GLU A 78 -3.56 -6.70 5.38
C GLU A 78 -4.58 -6.00 6.29
N ILE A 79 -5.80 -5.83 5.80
CA ILE A 79 -6.93 -5.30 6.55
C ILE A 79 -8.09 -6.28 6.49
N GLU A 80 -8.92 -6.26 7.54
CA GLU A 80 -10.19 -6.96 7.53
C GLU A 80 -11.17 -6.24 6.62
N ALA A 81 -11.81 -6.95 5.69
CA ALA A 81 -12.99 -6.42 5.03
C ALA A 81 -14.09 -6.23 6.09
N LYS A 82 -14.47 -4.98 6.37
CA LYS A 82 -15.73 -4.74 7.08
C LYS A 82 -16.85 -5.19 6.15
N ASN A 83 -17.58 -6.22 6.57
CA ASN A 83 -18.88 -6.51 6.00
C ASN A 83 -19.78 -5.34 6.38
N ASP A 84 -20.09 -4.46 5.42
CA ASP A 84 -21.20 -3.53 5.55
C ASP A 84 -22.54 -4.28 5.49
#